data_AF-A0A971N019-F1
#
_entry.id   AF-A0A971N019-F1
#
_cell.length_a   1.000
_cell.length_b   1.000
_cell.length_c   1.000
_cell.angle_alpha   90.00
_cell.angle_beta   90.00
_cell.angle_gamma   90.00
#
_symmetry.space_group_name_H-M   'P 1'
#
loop_
_entity.id
_entity.type
_entity.pdbx_description
1 polymer ?
#
loop_
_entity_poly.entity_id
_entity_poly.type
_entity_poly.pdbx_seq_one_letter_code
_entity_poly.pdbx_strand_id
1 'polypeptide(L)'
;MSELNEKPLSELNAINQNPVNPQYSTSTVYTPMGTPVSTLYNLSWFDHGLTPAQANYYNDELKLAYPNADPLREEYPSYNCHSYAWHSTSSTNKHWINNPNVYMTDGSYTSGIAQAGSKVYYGNIANHSGRVVYVGASMYNVKIYSKWGNLGMYSHNILDCPYAEGSYTCSFWK
;
A
#
# COMPACT_ATOMS: atom_id res chain seq x y z
N MET A 1 -18.59 13.34 -53.80
CA MET A 1 -18.30 13.64 -52.38
C MET A 1 -18.80 12.46 -51.59
N SER A 2 -17.89 11.80 -50.87
CA SER A 2 -18.08 10.52 -50.18
C SER A 2 -18.99 10.64 -48.97
N GLU A 3 -19.96 9.74 -48.86
CA GLU A 3 -20.73 9.50 -47.64
C GLU A 3 -19.79 9.01 -46.53
N LEU A 4 -19.73 9.75 -45.43
CA LEU A 4 -19.11 9.30 -44.20
C LEU A 4 -20.06 8.28 -43.57
N ASN A 5 -19.63 7.02 -43.60
CA ASN A 5 -20.33 5.90 -43.00
C ASN A 5 -20.17 5.98 -41.47
N GLU A 6 -21.06 6.70 -40.79
CA GLU A 6 -21.12 6.72 -39.33
C GLU A 6 -21.61 5.35 -38.84
N LYS A 7 -20.72 4.61 -38.19
CA LYS A 7 -21.09 3.35 -37.53
C LYS A 7 -22.15 3.63 -36.45
N PRO A 8 -23.21 2.81 -36.36
CA PRO A 8 -24.29 3.03 -35.42
C PRO A 8 -23.78 2.97 -33.97
N LEU A 9 -24.34 3.82 -33.09
CA LEU A 9 -23.98 3.97 -31.68
C LEU A 9 -24.01 2.63 -30.89
N SER A 10 -24.78 1.65 -31.37
CA SER A 10 -24.83 0.28 -30.84
C SER A 10 -23.51 -0.49 -31.03
N GLU A 11 -22.73 -0.21 -32.07
CA GLU A 11 -21.41 -0.83 -32.30
C GLU A 11 -20.32 -0.20 -31.42
N LEU A 12 -20.42 1.09 -31.05
CA LEU A 12 -19.50 1.75 -30.12
C LEU A 12 -19.63 1.20 -28.69
N ASN A 13 -20.84 0.84 -28.26
CA ASN A 13 -21.09 0.27 -26.94
C ASN A 13 -20.67 -1.20 -26.81
N ALA A 14 -20.46 -1.92 -27.92
CA ALA A 14 -20.00 -3.31 -27.92
C ALA A 14 -18.48 -3.46 -27.72
N ILE A 15 -17.70 -2.39 -27.84
CA ILE A 15 -16.22 -2.43 -27.73
C ILE A 15 -15.76 -2.40 -26.26
N ASN A 16 -16.64 -2.07 -25.31
CA ASN A 16 -16.30 -1.84 -23.90
C ASN A 16 -16.79 -2.95 -22.93
N GLN A 17 -17.08 -4.15 -23.43
CA GLN A 17 -17.54 -5.28 -22.59
C GLN A 17 -16.60 -6.49 -22.64
N ASN A 18 -15.32 -6.29 -22.98
CA ASN A 18 -14.33 -7.32 -22.68
C ASN A 18 -14.13 -7.36 -21.16
N PRO A 19 -14.38 -8.48 -20.47
CA PRO A 19 -13.95 -8.63 -19.09
C PRO A 19 -12.44 -8.53 -19.09
N VAL A 20 -11.90 -7.38 -18.68
CA VAL A 20 -10.46 -7.17 -18.67
C VAL A 20 -9.91 -8.04 -17.56
N ASN A 21 -9.25 -9.12 -17.95
CA ASN A 21 -8.68 -10.07 -17.01
C ASN A 21 -7.60 -9.33 -16.20
N PRO A 22 -7.67 -9.35 -14.86
CA PRO A 22 -6.63 -8.74 -14.03
C PRO A 22 -5.23 -9.20 -14.47
N GLN A 23 -4.30 -8.26 -14.57
CA GLN A 23 -2.94 -8.51 -15.06
C GLN A 23 -2.00 -9.02 -13.97
N TYR A 24 -2.47 -9.12 -12.74
CA TYR A 24 -1.74 -9.71 -11.64
C TYR A 24 -1.86 -11.24 -11.62
N SER A 25 -0.92 -11.87 -10.94
CA SER A 25 -0.97 -13.30 -10.59
C SER A 25 -0.97 -13.47 -9.07
N THR A 26 -1.30 -14.65 -8.58
CA THR A 26 -1.01 -14.99 -7.18
C THR A 26 0.43 -15.46 -7.04
N SER A 27 1.04 -15.15 -5.89
CA SER A 27 2.41 -15.59 -5.55
C SER A 27 2.53 -15.81 -4.04
N THR A 28 3.67 -16.34 -3.61
CA THR A 28 3.95 -16.62 -2.20
C THR A 28 5.29 -16.03 -1.82
N VAL A 29 5.30 -15.32 -0.70
CA VAL A 29 6.53 -14.93 0.00
C VAL A 29 6.59 -15.68 1.33
N TYR A 30 7.71 -15.64 2.01
CA TYR A 30 7.91 -16.35 3.27
C TYR A 30 8.25 -15.38 4.37
N THR A 31 7.71 -15.63 5.56
CA THR A 31 8.14 -14.96 6.78
C THR A 31 9.58 -15.40 7.16
N PRO A 32 10.26 -14.70 8.08
CA PRO A 32 11.53 -15.15 8.65
C PRO A 32 11.53 -16.59 9.18
N MET A 33 10.40 -17.05 9.76
CA MET A 33 10.25 -18.43 10.24
C MET A 33 9.87 -19.43 9.12
N GLY A 34 9.80 -18.99 7.86
CA GLY A 34 9.53 -19.84 6.71
C GLY A 34 8.05 -20.12 6.48
N THR A 35 7.14 -19.44 7.17
CA THR A 35 5.70 -19.62 6.97
C THR A 35 5.28 -18.93 5.66
N PRO A 36 4.54 -19.60 4.76
CA PRO A 36 4.10 -19.00 3.51
C PRO A 36 3.04 -17.91 3.73
N VAL A 37 3.15 -16.82 2.97
CA VAL A 37 2.21 -15.71 2.93
C VAL A 37 1.78 -15.48 1.48
N SER A 38 0.48 -15.62 1.23
CA SER A 38 -0.11 -15.38 -0.09
C SER A 38 -0.07 -13.89 -0.46
N THR A 39 0.28 -13.61 -1.71
CA THR A 39 0.44 -12.25 -2.25
C THR A 39 -0.23 -12.14 -3.62
N LEU A 40 -0.63 -10.92 -3.99
CA LEU A 40 -0.88 -10.58 -5.38
C LEU A 40 0.44 -10.06 -5.97
N TYR A 41 0.81 -10.54 -7.14
CA TYR A 41 2.09 -10.24 -7.77
C TYR A 41 1.89 -9.39 -9.02
N ASN A 42 2.67 -8.30 -9.10
CA ASN A 42 2.75 -7.41 -10.25
C ASN A 42 1.42 -6.69 -10.56
N LEU A 43 0.69 -6.27 -9.51
CA LEU A 43 -0.46 -5.37 -9.67
C LEU A 43 -0.05 -4.10 -10.43
N SER A 44 -0.88 -3.74 -11.40
CA SER A 44 -0.76 -2.57 -12.25
C SER A 44 -1.77 -1.49 -11.84
N TRP A 45 -1.68 -0.30 -12.43
CA TRP A 45 -2.68 0.76 -12.20
C TRP A 45 -4.09 0.30 -12.60
N PHE A 46 -4.18 -0.45 -13.69
CA PHE A 46 -5.45 -0.98 -14.19
C PHE A 46 -6.13 -1.90 -13.17
N ASP A 47 -5.37 -2.74 -12.47
CA ASP A 47 -5.91 -3.63 -11.43
C ASP A 47 -6.47 -2.87 -10.22
N HIS A 48 -6.02 -1.62 -10.01
CA HIS A 48 -6.56 -0.70 -9.01
C HIS A 48 -7.67 0.21 -9.57
N GLY A 49 -8.08 0.03 -10.83
CA GLY A 49 -9.05 0.90 -11.49
C GLY A 49 -8.53 2.31 -11.78
N LEU A 50 -7.21 2.49 -11.85
CA LEU A 50 -6.55 3.78 -12.06
C LEU A 50 -5.74 3.81 -13.36
N THR A 51 -5.49 5.02 -13.84
CA THR A 51 -4.41 5.35 -14.77
C THR A 51 -3.21 5.91 -14.00
N PRO A 52 -2.00 5.94 -14.59
CA PRO A 52 -0.85 6.61 -13.97
C PRO A 52 -1.13 8.08 -13.61
N ALA A 53 -1.84 8.82 -14.48
CA ALA A 53 -2.18 10.22 -14.23
C ALA A 53 -3.14 10.41 -13.05
N GLN A 54 -4.12 9.53 -12.89
CA GLN A 54 -5.01 9.55 -11.71
C GLN A 54 -4.25 9.21 -10.43
N ALA A 55 -3.35 8.22 -10.49
CA ALA A 55 -2.52 7.88 -9.33
C ALA A 55 -1.64 9.07 -8.91
N ASN A 56 -0.99 9.74 -9.88
CA ASN A 56 -0.21 10.94 -9.62
C ASN A 56 -1.07 12.06 -9.00
N TYR A 57 -2.25 12.33 -9.56
CA TYR A 57 -3.19 13.31 -9.03
C TYR A 57 -3.59 13.01 -7.57
N TYR A 58 -3.99 11.77 -7.26
CA TYR A 58 -4.34 11.40 -5.89
C TYR A 58 -3.15 11.43 -4.93
N ASN A 59 -1.95 11.12 -5.42
CA ASN A 59 -0.72 11.24 -4.64
C ASN A 59 -0.44 12.71 -4.27
N ASP A 60 -0.72 13.65 -5.18
CA ASP A 60 -0.61 15.09 -4.91
C ASP A 60 -1.68 15.59 -3.94
N GLU A 61 -2.93 15.12 -4.05
CA GLU A 61 -3.98 15.40 -3.06
C GLU A 61 -3.57 14.94 -1.65
N LEU A 62 -2.90 13.78 -1.52
CA LEU A 62 -2.36 13.32 -0.24
C LEU A 62 -1.24 14.21 0.29
N LYS A 63 -0.37 14.74 -0.57
CA LYS A 63 0.68 15.70 -0.16
C LYS A 63 0.05 17.00 0.37
N LEU A 64 -1.07 17.43 -0.21
CA LEU A 64 -1.82 18.60 0.25
C LEU A 64 -2.56 18.34 1.57
N ALA A 65 -3.17 17.16 1.72
CA ALA A 65 -3.92 16.78 2.92
C ALA A 65 -3.01 16.53 4.14
N TYR A 66 -1.79 16.03 3.92
CA TYR A 66 -0.81 15.70 4.97
C TYR A 66 0.49 16.49 4.77
N PRO A 67 0.48 17.83 4.96
CA PRO A 67 1.62 18.69 4.64
C PRO A 67 2.83 18.49 5.58
N ASN A 68 2.66 17.77 6.69
CA ASN A 68 3.75 17.43 7.63
C ASN A 68 4.41 16.07 7.30
N ALA A 69 3.89 15.34 6.30
CA ALA A 69 4.47 14.11 5.81
C ALA A 69 5.47 14.38 4.67
N ASP A 70 6.67 13.82 4.78
CA ASP A 70 7.71 13.95 3.76
C ASP A 70 7.55 12.84 2.70
N PRO A 71 7.37 13.15 1.41
CA PRO A 71 7.35 12.12 0.37
C PRO A 71 8.73 11.50 0.20
N LEU A 72 8.78 10.16 0.16
CA LEU A 72 10.02 9.38 0.02
C LEU A 72 10.12 8.68 -1.33
N ARG A 73 8.99 8.26 -1.89
CA ARG A 73 8.89 7.64 -3.22
C ARG A 73 7.55 8.00 -3.86
N GLU A 74 7.57 8.15 -5.17
CA GLU A 74 6.37 8.32 -5.99
C GLU A 74 5.47 7.07 -5.95
N GLU A 75 4.27 7.24 -6.50
CA GLU A 75 3.26 6.21 -6.61
C GLU A 75 3.76 4.94 -7.33
N TYR A 76 3.40 3.77 -6.78
CA TYR A 76 3.75 2.50 -7.41
C TYR A 76 2.74 1.38 -7.08
N PRO A 77 2.12 0.73 -8.07
CA PRO A 77 0.90 -0.06 -7.85
C PRO A 77 1.15 -1.42 -7.24
N SER A 78 2.37 -1.97 -7.37
CA SER A 78 2.58 -3.41 -7.15
C SER A 78 2.82 -3.82 -5.69
N TYR A 79 2.99 -2.88 -4.76
CA TYR A 79 3.16 -3.20 -3.33
C TYR A 79 2.44 -2.18 -2.46
N ASN A 80 2.07 -2.60 -1.25
CA ASN A 80 1.38 -1.78 -0.26
C ASN A 80 2.19 -1.64 1.04
N CYS A 81 1.58 -1.01 2.04
CA CYS A 81 2.13 -0.80 3.37
C CYS A 81 2.57 -2.09 4.07
N HIS A 82 1.76 -3.15 4.00
CA HIS A 82 2.10 -4.45 4.59
C HIS A 82 3.32 -5.08 3.93
N SER A 83 3.34 -5.12 2.59
CA SER A 83 4.49 -5.66 1.87
C SER A 83 5.78 -4.88 2.15
N TYR A 84 5.70 -3.55 2.21
CA TYR A 84 6.84 -2.71 2.58
C TYR A 84 7.35 -2.98 4.01
N ALA A 85 6.43 -3.07 4.97
CA ALA A 85 6.79 -3.24 6.37
C ALA A 85 7.36 -4.64 6.68
N TRP A 86 6.69 -5.68 6.17
CA TRP A 86 6.91 -7.07 6.59
C TRP A 86 7.77 -7.88 5.63
N HIS A 87 7.76 -7.57 4.33
CA HIS A 87 8.42 -8.37 3.31
C HIS A 87 9.67 -7.70 2.73
N SER A 88 9.52 -6.57 2.04
CA SER A 88 10.64 -5.96 1.31
C SER A 88 10.51 -4.44 1.19
N THR A 89 11.60 -3.75 1.53
CA THR A 89 11.72 -2.29 1.40
C THR A 89 12.22 -1.86 0.01
N SER A 90 12.46 -2.80 -0.91
CA SER A 90 12.92 -2.50 -2.27
C SER A 90 11.90 -1.62 -3.00
N SER A 91 12.39 -0.65 -3.78
CA SER A 91 11.55 0.17 -4.67
C SER A 91 10.96 -0.65 -5.82
N THR A 92 11.55 -1.80 -6.14
CA THR A 92 11.09 -2.72 -7.20
C THR A 92 10.29 -3.90 -6.65
N ASN A 93 9.83 -3.84 -5.40
CA ASN A 93 8.98 -4.86 -4.80
C ASN A 93 7.67 -5.00 -5.61
N LYS A 94 7.31 -6.23 -5.97
CA LYS A 94 6.13 -6.53 -6.79
C LYS A 94 5.03 -7.29 -6.05
N HIS A 95 5.20 -7.50 -4.75
CA HIS A 95 4.24 -8.25 -3.94
C HIS A 95 3.32 -7.30 -3.19
N TRP A 96 2.03 -7.56 -3.28
CA TRP A 96 1.00 -6.94 -2.46
C TRP A 96 0.49 -7.94 -1.42
N ILE A 97 0.53 -7.54 -0.15
CA ILE A 97 0.13 -8.41 0.98
C ILE A 97 -1.18 -7.90 1.53
N ASN A 98 -2.25 -8.68 1.41
CA ASN A 98 -3.57 -8.31 1.96
C ASN A 98 -3.65 -8.53 3.47
N ASN A 99 -2.98 -9.58 3.98
CA ASN A 99 -3.02 -9.94 5.39
C ASN A 99 -1.60 -10.21 5.91
N PRO A 100 -1.05 -9.33 6.77
CA PRO A 100 0.28 -9.52 7.36
C PRO A 100 0.26 -10.40 8.62
N ASN A 101 -0.89 -10.90 9.09
CA ASN A 101 -1.04 -11.53 10.41
C ASN A 101 -0.03 -12.64 10.70
N VAL A 102 0.31 -13.44 9.68
CA VAL A 102 1.25 -14.56 9.83
C VAL A 102 2.62 -14.10 10.34
N TYR A 103 3.11 -12.93 9.91
CA TYR A 103 4.39 -12.38 10.41
C TYR A 103 4.36 -12.09 11.91
N MET A 104 3.17 -11.85 12.48
CA MET A 104 2.96 -11.51 13.87
C MET A 104 2.64 -12.74 14.73
N THR A 105 2.17 -13.84 14.14
CA THR A 105 1.71 -15.01 14.89
C THR A 105 2.59 -16.24 14.77
N ASP A 106 3.51 -16.29 13.80
CA ASP A 106 4.34 -17.47 13.56
C ASP A 106 5.70 -17.46 14.31
N GLY A 107 5.94 -16.44 15.12
CA GLY A 107 7.19 -16.26 15.87
C GLY A 107 8.29 -15.53 15.11
N SER A 108 8.03 -15.06 13.88
CA SER A 108 9.00 -14.26 13.11
C SER A 108 9.38 -12.94 13.78
N TYR A 109 8.46 -12.37 14.55
CA TYR A 109 8.66 -11.13 15.28
C TYR A 109 8.02 -11.20 16.67
N THR A 110 8.61 -10.50 17.64
CA THR A 110 8.08 -10.38 19.00
C THR A 110 7.37 -9.05 19.17
N SER A 111 6.20 -9.05 19.80
CA SER A 111 5.48 -7.82 20.11
C SER A 111 6.16 -7.04 21.23
N GLY A 112 6.04 -5.71 21.20
CA GLY A 112 6.63 -4.86 22.22
C GLY A 112 6.24 -3.39 22.05
N ILE A 113 7.16 -2.51 22.42
CA ILE A 113 7.00 -1.06 22.33
C ILE A 113 7.62 -0.50 21.04
N ALA A 114 7.26 0.74 20.70
CA ALA A 114 7.88 1.45 19.60
C ALA A 114 9.39 1.61 19.81
N GLN A 115 10.18 1.15 18.85
CA GLN A 115 11.63 1.37 18.77
C GLN A 115 12.00 1.62 17.32
N ALA A 116 13.06 2.39 17.07
CA ALA A 116 13.63 2.45 15.72
C ALA A 116 13.98 1.03 15.24
N GLY A 117 13.56 0.70 14.02
CA GLY A 117 13.67 -0.63 13.42
C GLY A 117 12.46 -1.54 13.68
N SER A 118 11.58 -1.22 14.61
CA SER A 118 10.32 -1.96 14.78
C SER A 118 9.40 -1.77 13.58
N LYS A 119 8.53 -2.74 13.36
CA LYS A 119 7.36 -2.65 12.47
C LYS A 119 6.17 -2.21 13.31
N VAL A 120 5.26 -1.46 12.71
CA VAL A 120 3.99 -1.07 13.34
C VAL A 120 2.82 -1.64 12.54
N TYR A 121 1.78 -2.10 13.25
CA TYR A 121 0.50 -2.50 12.69
C TYR A 121 -0.64 -1.75 13.38
N TYR A 122 -1.53 -1.12 12.59
CA TYR A 122 -2.61 -0.25 13.09
C TYR A 122 -3.90 -1.02 13.42
N GLY A 123 -3.80 -2.33 13.63
CA GLY A 123 -4.95 -3.19 13.88
C GLY A 123 -5.81 -3.42 12.62
N ASN A 124 -6.79 -4.32 12.77
CA ASN A 124 -7.57 -4.82 11.62
C ASN A 124 -8.52 -3.76 11.02
N ILE A 125 -8.93 -2.76 11.79
CA ILE A 125 -9.87 -1.72 11.32
C ILE A 125 -9.14 -0.74 10.39
N ALA A 126 -8.03 -0.16 10.85
CA ALA A 126 -7.22 0.74 10.01
C ALA A 126 -6.45 -0.01 8.92
N ASN A 127 -6.12 -1.28 9.18
CA ASN A 127 -5.41 -2.19 8.29
C ASN A 127 -4.19 -1.55 7.60
N HIS A 128 -3.29 -0.99 8.42
CA HIS A 128 -2.10 -0.28 7.96
C HIS A 128 -0.83 -0.81 8.61
N SER A 129 0.29 -0.68 7.92
CA SER A 129 1.61 -1.03 8.46
C SER A 129 2.70 -0.05 8.07
N GLY A 130 3.73 0.02 8.90
CA GLY A 130 4.90 0.82 8.59
C GLY A 130 6.12 0.32 9.32
N ARG A 131 7.23 1.02 9.11
CA ARG A 131 8.50 0.79 9.81
C ARG A 131 8.82 2.01 10.63
N VAL A 132 9.01 1.82 11.93
CA VAL A 132 9.43 2.88 12.85
C VAL A 132 10.87 3.25 12.53
N VAL A 133 11.11 4.53 12.25
CA VAL A 133 12.45 5.05 11.95
C VAL A 133 12.99 5.94 13.06
N TYR A 134 12.11 6.52 13.86
CA TYR A 134 12.48 7.36 14.99
C TYR A 134 11.38 7.31 16.05
N VAL A 135 11.80 7.36 17.32
CA VAL A 135 10.92 7.41 18.49
C VAL A 135 11.25 8.67 19.27
N GLY A 136 10.33 9.64 19.26
CA GLY A 136 10.44 10.83 20.08
C GLY A 136 9.99 10.61 21.53
N ALA A 137 9.99 11.68 22.31
CA ALA A 137 9.60 11.66 23.73
C ALA A 137 8.12 11.28 23.98
N SER A 138 7.29 11.24 22.95
CA SER A 138 5.87 10.89 23.01
C SER A 138 5.50 10.00 21.83
N MET A 139 4.47 9.16 22.00
CA MET A 139 3.96 8.28 20.94
C MET A 139 3.57 9.07 19.68
N TYR A 140 3.04 10.29 19.85
CA TYR A 140 2.70 11.19 18.72
C TYR A 140 3.91 11.60 17.88
N ASN A 141 5.13 11.51 18.44
CA ASN A 141 6.39 11.87 17.79
C ASN A 141 7.16 10.62 17.31
N VAL A 142 6.48 9.48 17.19
CA VAL A 142 7.04 8.30 16.52
C VAL A 142 6.92 8.52 15.01
N LYS A 143 8.06 8.63 14.33
CA LYS A 143 8.10 8.79 12.87
C LYS A 143 8.22 7.41 12.23
N ILE A 144 7.39 7.16 11.22
CA ILE A 144 7.34 5.90 10.50
C ILE A 144 7.48 6.12 9.00
N TYR A 145 8.02 5.13 8.31
CA TYR A 145 7.96 5.02 6.87
C TYR A 145 6.85 4.04 6.49
N SER A 146 5.91 4.48 5.67
CA SER A 146 4.84 3.61 5.20
C SER A 146 4.38 3.99 3.79
N LYS A 147 3.73 3.04 3.13
CA LYS A 147 3.05 3.28 1.86
C LYS A 147 1.60 3.66 2.10
N TRP A 148 1.05 4.57 1.31
CA TRP A 148 -0.37 4.91 1.39
C TRP A 148 -1.09 4.28 0.19
N GLY A 149 -1.61 3.07 0.42
CA GLY A 149 -2.28 2.27 -0.61
C GLY A 149 -1.34 1.87 -1.75
N ASN A 150 -1.81 2.10 -2.98
CA ASN A 150 -1.07 1.94 -4.23
C ASN A 150 -0.33 3.23 -4.65
N LEU A 151 -0.40 4.29 -3.84
CA LEU A 151 0.19 5.60 -4.13
C LEU A 151 1.61 5.69 -3.53
N GLY A 152 2.00 6.88 -3.08
CA GLY A 152 3.35 7.17 -2.61
C GLY A 152 3.74 6.50 -1.31
N MET A 153 5.03 6.61 -1.01
CA MET A 153 5.63 6.23 0.26
C MET A 153 6.04 7.48 1.01
N TYR A 154 5.71 7.56 2.29
CA TYR A 154 5.87 8.76 3.09
C TYR A 154 6.61 8.48 4.40
N SER A 155 7.35 9.49 4.84
CA SER A 155 7.86 9.65 6.19
C SER A 155 6.89 10.53 6.94
N HIS A 156 6.24 10.01 7.98
CA HIS A 156 5.21 10.76 8.69
C HIS A 156 5.17 10.38 10.16
N ASN A 157 4.60 11.25 11.00
CA ASN A 157 4.31 10.90 12.38
C ASN A 157 3.22 9.83 12.43
N ILE A 158 3.22 8.99 13.46
CA ILE A 158 2.37 7.79 13.54
C ILE A 158 0.88 8.10 13.34
N LEU A 159 0.41 9.30 13.66
CA LEU A 159 -1.00 9.69 13.47
C LEU A 159 -1.26 10.61 12.29
N ASP A 160 -0.21 11.04 11.60
CA ASP A 160 -0.29 11.96 10.48
C ASP A 160 -0.36 11.16 9.18
N CYS A 161 -1.45 10.41 9.00
CA CYS A 161 -1.69 9.62 7.79
C CYS A 161 -3.19 9.29 7.59
N PRO A 162 -3.57 8.83 6.38
CA PRO A 162 -4.95 8.46 6.03
C PRO A 162 -5.57 7.33 6.87
N TYR A 163 -4.76 6.61 7.62
CA TYR A 163 -5.17 5.40 8.34
C TYR A 163 -5.32 5.63 9.85
N ALA A 164 -5.04 6.84 10.32
CA ALA A 164 -5.10 7.20 11.73
C ALA A 164 -6.40 7.91 12.13
N GLU A 165 -7.31 8.17 11.18
CA GLU A 165 -8.63 8.73 11.49
C GLU A 165 -9.54 7.66 12.11
N GLY A 166 -9.98 7.88 13.35
CA GLY A 166 -10.86 6.98 14.11
C GLY A 166 -10.18 6.25 15.26
N SER A 167 -10.77 5.13 15.71
CA SER A 167 -10.20 4.30 16.78
C SER A 167 -9.18 3.33 16.20
N TYR A 168 -7.90 3.68 16.28
CA TYR A 168 -6.79 2.80 15.92
C TYR A 168 -6.13 2.22 17.18
N THR A 169 -5.64 0.99 17.07
CA THR A 169 -4.74 0.39 18.06
C THR A 169 -3.45 0.02 17.36
N CYS A 170 -2.34 0.59 17.82
CA CYS A 170 -1.03 0.27 17.26
C CYS A 170 -0.36 -0.83 18.08
N SER A 171 0.18 -1.83 17.38
CA SER A 171 1.10 -2.82 17.95
C SER A 171 2.46 -2.71 17.25
N PHE A 172 3.54 -2.95 18.00
CA PHE A 172 4.91 -2.86 17.50
C PHE A 172 5.60 -4.21 17.56
N TRP A 173 6.41 -4.51 16.56
CA TRP A 173 6.98 -5.84 16.32
C TRP A 173 8.44 -5.76 15.88
N LYS A 174 9.31 -6.56 16.47
CA LYS A 174 10.74 -6.56 16.20
C LYS A 174 11.32 -7.95 16.03
#